data_AF-A0A087SRP3-F1
#
_entry.id   AF-A0A087SRP3-F1
#
_cell.length_a   1.000
_cell.length_b   1.000
_cell.length_c   1.000
_cell.angle_alpha   90.00
_cell.angle_beta   90.00
_cell.angle_gamma   90.00
#
_symmetry.space_group_name_H-M   'P 1'
#
loop_
_entity.id
_entity.type
_entity.pdbx_description
1 polymer ?
#
loop_
_entity_poly.entity_id
_entity_poly.type
_entity_poly.pdbx_seq_one_letter_code
_entity_poly.pdbx_strand_id
1 'polypeptide(L)'
;MGELRPSVLSVQQDRAAVYNDLKQAFLCFIKTRAEGPWRHAMAAAAPAFQALSDKIRSLIASCPAHAPLLSRLQDLERERLRMTLALYALQAPARLELFAWQQNDGSPLKAGQGCGCGSGDGHSRAAHQTQEPTEAEFRAAVRELTCGIEENTVAINDVLDEVRDIEDNDGSEDMSEARNGAPCDPSDAHTARTATQG
;
A
#
# COMPACT_ATOMS: atom_id res chain seq x y z
N MET A 1 -18.13 -9.23 -15.27
CA MET A 1 -16.84 -9.18 -14.54
C MET A 1 -16.09 -7.86 -14.71
N GLY A 2 -16.56 -6.87 -15.48
CA GLY A 2 -15.81 -5.63 -15.78
C GLY A 2 -15.76 -4.53 -14.70
N GLU A 3 -15.90 -4.87 -13.41
CA GLU A 3 -15.82 -3.89 -12.31
C GLU A 3 -14.60 -4.10 -11.39
N LEU A 4 -13.82 -5.17 -11.58
CA LEU A 4 -12.71 -5.48 -10.69
C LEU A 4 -11.60 -4.43 -10.77
N ARG A 5 -11.06 -4.17 -11.97
CA ARG A 5 -9.95 -3.21 -12.14
C ARG A 5 -10.34 -1.79 -11.77
N PRO A 6 -11.48 -1.21 -12.22
CA PRO A 6 -11.84 0.13 -11.79
C PRO A 6 -11.95 0.25 -10.27
N SER A 7 -12.50 -0.77 -9.61
CA SER A 7 -12.65 -0.79 -8.15
C SER A 7 -11.31 -0.90 -7.42
N VAL A 8 -10.42 -1.81 -7.86
CA VAL A 8 -9.09 -1.96 -7.27
C VAL A 8 -8.25 -0.70 -7.48
N LEU A 9 -8.28 -0.10 -8.68
CA LEU A 9 -7.55 1.14 -8.97
C LEU A 9 -8.07 2.31 -8.13
N SER A 10 -9.38 2.44 -7.96
CA SER A 10 -9.95 3.47 -7.09
C SER A 10 -9.49 3.31 -5.63
N VAL A 11 -9.47 2.08 -5.10
CA VAL A 11 -8.94 1.84 -3.74
C VAL A 11 -7.46 2.22 -3.65
N GLN A 12 -6.68 1.97 -4.69
CA GLN A 12 -5.26 2.31 -4.71
C GLN A 12 -5.00 3.81 -4.81
N GLN A 13 -5.82 4.54 -5.56
CA GLN A 13 -5.80 6.00 -5.59
C GLN A 13 -6.11 6.58 -4.21
N ASP A 14 -7.14 6.05 -3.53
CA ASP A 14 -7.48 6.46 -2.17
C ASP A 14 -6.32 6.19 -1.19
N ARG A 15 -5.66 5.03 -1.27
CA ARG A 15 -4.48 4.70 -0.45
C ARG A 15 -3.32 5.67 -0.70
N ALA A 16 -3.05 5.98 -1.97
CA ALA A 16 -2.02 6.93 -2.36
C ALA A 16 -2.28 8.33 -1.76
N ALA A 17 -3.55 8.76 -1.71
CA ALA A 17 -3.94 10.01 -1.06
C ALA A 17 -3.60 9.99 0.45
N VAL A 18 -3.91 8.90 1.17
CA VAL A 18 -3.56 8.76 2.60
C VAL A 18 -2.04 8.81 2.82
N TYR A 19 -1.25 8.14 1.99
CA TYR A 19 0.22 8.23 2.08
C TYR A 19 0.73 9.65 1.84
N ASN A 20 0.15 10.37 0.87
CA ASN A 20 0.51 11.75 0.60
C ASN A 20 0.15 12.66 1.79
N ASP A 21 -1.03 12.50 2.39
CA ASP A 21 -1.44 13.28 3.56
C ASP A 21 -0.50 13.05 4.75
N LEU A 22 -0.14 11.79 5.02
CA LEU A 22 0.88 11.46 6.03
C LEU A 22 2.21 12.13 5.74
N LYS A 23 2.69 12.07 4.50
CA LYS A 23 3.96 12.70 4.09
C LYS A 23 3.91 14.22 4.28
N GLN A 24 2.84 14.88 3.85
CA GLN A 24 2.69 16.34 3.99
C GLN A 24 2.62 16.74 5.47
N ALA A 25 1.87 16.01 6.28
CA ALA A 25 1.78 16.26 7.72
C ALA A 25 3.14 16.08 8.41
N PHE A 26 3.90 15.04 8.05
CA PHE A 26 5.25 14.82 8.56
C PHE A 26 6.21 15.96 8.18
N LEU A 27 6.24 16.35 6.90
CA LEU A 27 7.09 17.46 6.44
C LEU A 27 6.73 18.78 7.12
N CYS A 28 5.43 19.06 7.30
CA CYS A 28 4.95 20.22 8.04
C CYS A 28 5.42 20.18 9.51
N PHE A 29 5.33 19.02 10.16
CA PHE A 29 5.84 18.83 11.52
C PHE A 29 7.34 19.07 11.62
N ILE A 30 8.15 18.53 10.70
CA ILE A 30 9.59 18.78 10.70
C ILE A 30 9.89 20.28 10.59
N LYS A 31 9.16 21.01 9.74
CA LYS A 31 9.35 22.44 9.52
C LYS A 31 8.87 23.32 10.68
N THR A 32 7.70 23.04 11.23
CA THR A 32 7.01 23.92 12.19
C THR A 32 7.18 23.50 13.64
N ARG A 33 7.63 22.26 13.87
CA ARG A 33 7.65 21.59 15.17
C ARG A 33 6.25 21.44 15.81
N ALA A 34 5.17 21.73 15.06
CA ALA A 34 3.81 21.58 15.53
C ALA A 34 3.37 20.12 15.41
N GLU A 35 3.31 19.41 16.53
CA GLU A 35 3.04 17.98 16.56
C GLU A 35 1.56 17.63 16.33
N GLY A 36 0.63 18.55 16.64
CA GLY A 36 -0.82 18.32 16.55
C GLY A 36 -1.30 17.80 15.20
N PRO A 37 -1.04 18.50 14.08
CA PRO A 37 -1.43 18.04 12.74
C PRO A 37 -0.82 16.68 12.36
N TRP A 38 0.43 16.44 12.75
CA TRP A 38 1.12 15.17 12.49
C TRP A 38 0.49 14.00 13.26
N ARG A 39 0.25 14.16 14.56
CA ARG A 39 -0.46 13.16 15.37
C ARG A 39 -1.86 12.89 14.85
N HIS A 40 -2.56 13.93 14.41
CA HIS A 40 -3.88 13.78 13.80
C HIS A 40 -3.82 12.93 12.53
N ALA A 41 -2.89 13.22 11.60
CA ALA A 41 -2.71 12.43 10.38
C ALA A 41 -2.36 10.96 10.68
N MET A 42 -1.46 10.72 11.65
CA MET A 42 -1.11 9.37 12.10
C MET A 42 -2.31 8.60 12.66
N ALA A 43 -3.13 9.27 13.49
CA ALA A 43 -4.34 8.67 14.05
C ALA A 43 -5.43 8.41 13.00
N ALA A 44 -5.50 9.25 11.96
CA ALA A 44 -6.47 9.12 10.87
C ALA A 44 -6.08 8.05 9.84
N ALA A 45 -4.78 7.74 9.68
CA ALA A 45 -4.32 6.78 8.68
C ALA A 45 -4.85 5.36 8.92
N ALA A 46 -4.80 4.86 10.16
CA ALA A 46 -5.26 3.50 10.49
C ALA A 46 -6.76 3.26 10.14
N PRO A 47 -7.73 4.09 10.57
CA PRO A 47 -9.12 3.90 10.19
C PRO A 47 -9.37 4.10 8.68
N ALA A 48 -8.64 5.00 8.02
CA ALA A 48 -8.74 5.16 6.57
C ALA A 48 -8.30 3.88 5.83
N PHE A 49 -7.16 3.30 6.19
CA PHE A 49 -6.69 2.04 5.62
C PHE A 49 -7.60 0.86 5.94
N GLN A 50 -8.20 0.84 7.13
CA GLN A 50 -9.18 -0.17 7.51
C GLN A 50 -10.39 -0.13 6.57
N ALA A 51 -10.98 1.06 6.34
CA ALA A 51 -12.11 1.24 5.45
C ALA A 51 -11.78 0.84 3.99
N LEU A 52 -10.59 1.19 3.51
CA LEU A 52 -10.12 0.78 2.18
C LEU A 52 -9.88 -0.74 2.09
N SER A 53 -9.44 -1.36 3.18
CA SER A 53 -9.31 -2.81 3.26
C SER A 53 -10.66 -3.52 3.30
N ASP A 54 -11.68 -2.93 3.92
CA ASP A 54 -13.05 -3.44 3.87
C ASP A 54 -13.58 -3.45 2.43
N LYS A 55 -13.31 -2.41 1.63
CA LYS A 55 -13.65 -2.39 0.19
C LYS A 55 -13.03 -3.59 -0.56
N ILE A 56 -11.74 -3.86 -0.36
CA ILE A 56 -11.07 -5.02 -1.00
C ILE A 56 -11.63 -6.36 -0.49
N ARG A 57 -11.97 -6.48 0.80
CA ARG A 57 -12.63 -7.69 1.33
C ARG A 57 -13.99 -7.93 0.68
N SER A 58 -14.76 -6.87 0.44
CA SER A 58 -16.01 -6.97 -0.32
C SER A 58 -15.77 -7.45 -1.75
N LEU A 59 -14.70 -6.98 -2.42
CA LEU A 59 -14.31 -7.47 -3.75
C LEU A 59 -13.88 -8.94 -3.74
N ILE A 60 -13.15 -9.37 -2.71
CA ILE A 60 -12.79 -10.78 -2.51
C ILE A 60 -14.04 -11.66 -2.40
N ALA A 61 -15.03 -11.20 -1.64
CA ALA A 61 -16.30 -11.91 -1.48
C ALA A 61 -17.12 -11.96 -2.78
N SER A 62 -17.10 -10.89 -3.59
CA SER A 62 -17.81 -10.85 -4.87
C SER A 62 -17.09 -11.56 -6.01
N CYS A 63 -15.76 -11.71 -5.93
CA CYS A 63 -14.92 -12.31 -6.97
C CYS A 63 -13.93 -13.35 -6.40
N PRO A 64 -14.42 -14.51 -5.90
CA PRO A 64 -13.57 -15.50 -5.23
C PRO A 64 -12.41 -16.04 -6.07
N ALA A 65 -12.56 -16.06 -7.40
CA ALA A 65 -11.51 -16.49 -8.33
C ALA A 65 -10.22 -15.67 -8.21
N HIS A 66 -10.33 -14.39 -7.83
CA HIS A 66 -9.19 -13.48 -7.67
C HIS A 66 -8.83 -13.22 -6.20
N ALA A 67 -9.43 -13.95 -5.26
CA ALA A 67 -9.19 -13.80 -3.84
C ALA A 67 -7.70 -13.88 -3.44
N PRO A 68 -6.88 -14.81 -3.97
CA PRO A 68 -5.46 -14.87 -3.62
C PRO A 68 -4.69 -13.60 -4.00
N LEU A 69 -4.95 -13.08 -5.21
CA LEU A 69 -4.30 -11.87 -5.73
C LEU A 69 -4.66 -10.64 -4.89
N LEU A 70 -5.95 -10.47 -4.60
CA LEU A 70 -6.44 -9.37 -3.77
C LEU A 70 -5.97 -9.47 -2.31
N SER A 71 -5.83 -10.69 -1.77
CA SER A 71 -5.29 -10.89 -0.42
C SER A 71 -3.81 -10.51 -0.36
N ARG A 72 -3.01 -10.93 -1.36
CA ARG A 72 -1.61 -10.50 -1.51
C ARG A 72 -1.49 -8.97 -1.58
N LEU A 73 -2.37 -8.30 -2.34
CA LEU A 73 -2.43 -6.85 -2.39
C LEU A 73 -2.67 -6.22 -1.00
N GLN A 74 -3.56 -6.79 -0.19
CA GLN A 74 -3.80 -6.31 1.17
C GLN A 74 -2.61 -6.49 2.09
N ASP A 75 -1.91 -7.62 1.98
CA ASP A 75 -0.75 -7.92 2.81
C ASP A 75 0.42 -6.97 2.50
N LEU A 76 0.71 -6.74 1.21
CA LEU A 76 1.72 -5.78 0.77
C LEU A 76 1.40 -4.35 1.24
N GLU A 77 0.13 -3.93 1.15
CA GLU A 77 -0.27 -2.59 1.58
C GLU A 77 -0.22 -2.41 3.10
N ARG A 78 -0.60 -3.44 3.85
CA ARG A 78 -0.49 -3.44 5.31
C ARG A 78 0.98 -3.31 5.73
N GLU A 79 1.85 -4.06 5.08
CA GLU A 79 3.28 -4.05 5.38
C GLU A 79 3.94 -2.72 4.99
N ARG A 80 3.61 -2.19 3.81
CA ARG A 80 4.06 -0.87 3.36
C ARG A 80 3.63 0.23 4.32
N LEU A 81 2.39 0.23 4.80
CA LEU A 81 1.91 1.19 5.79
C LEU A 81 2.72 1.05 7.08
N ARG A 82 2.87 -0.18 7.59
CA ARG A 82 3.63 -0.46 8.83
C ARG A 82 5.06 0.10 8.75
N MET A 83 5.77 -0.18 7.65
CA MET A 83 7.13 0.31 7.43
C MET A 83 7.18 1.84 7.29
N THR A 84 6.21 2.44 6.60
CA THR A 84 6.11 3.90 6.45
C THR A 84 5.94 4.60 7.80
N LEU A 85 5.04 4.09 8.65
CA LEU A 85 4.81 4.64 9.99
C LEU A 85 6.05 4.46 10.88
N ALA A 86 6.71 3.30 10.80
CA ALA A 86 7.96 3.04 11.53
C ALA A 86 9.08 3.99 11.07
N LEU A 87 9.20 4.24 9.77
CA LEU A 87 10.19 5.17 9.21
C LEU A 87 9.97 6.59 9.74
N TYR A 88 8.73 7.08 9.76
CA TYR A 88 8.42 8.40 10.31
C TYR A 88 8.66 8.49 11.81
N ALA A 89 8.30 7.45 12.57
CA ALA A 89 8.58 7.38 14.01
C ALA A 89 10.10 7.41 14.28
N LEU A 90 10.90 6.73 13.46
CA LEU A 90 12.36 6.71 13.55
C LEU A 90 12.98 8.05 13.14
N GLN A 91 12.50 8.65 12.05
CA GLN A 91 13.05 9.90 11.51
C GLN A 91 12.65 11.14 12.31
N ALA A 92 11.49 11.15 12.97
CA ALA A 92 11.03 12.28 13.77
C ALA A 92 12.09 12.79 14.77
N PRO A 93 12.62 11.97 15.71
CA PRO A 93 13.64 12.43 16.66
C PRO A 93 14.95 12.83 15.97
N ALA A 94 15.37 12.12 14.92
CA ALA A 94 16.57 12.45 14.16
C ALA A 94 16.50 13.83 13.50
N ARG A 95 15.35 14.17 12.88
CA ARG A 95 15.10 15.46 12.23
C ARG A 95 14.90 16.60 13.23
N LEU A 96 14.71 16.27 14.50
CA LEU A 96 14.64 17.19 15.62
C LEU A 96 16.00 17.34 16.33
N GLU A 97 17.06 16.65 15.86
CA GLU A 97 18.40 16.65 16.44
C GLU A 97 18.40 16.20 17.91
N LEU A 98 17.52 15.25 18.26
CA LEU A 98 17.34 14.79 19.64
C LEU A 98 18.36 13.73 20.06
N PHE A 99 19.12 13.15 19.12
CA PHE A 99 20.11 12.13 19.42
C PHE A 99 21.44 12.75 19.89
N ALA A 100 22.05 12.17 20.92
CA ALA A 100 23.30 12.64 21.50
C ALA A 100 24.45 12.64 20.48
N TRP A 101 24.48 11.66 19.56
CA TRP A 101 25.47 11.62 18.50
C TRP A 101 25.31 12.74 17.46
N GLN A 102 24.14 13.40 17.38
CA GLN A 102 23.95 14.58 16.52
C GLN A 102 24.48 15.87 17.15
N GLN A 103 24.67 15.90 18.46
CA GLN A 103 25.09 17.08 19.21
C GLN A 103 26.62 17.19 19.34
N ASN A 104 27.34 16.11 19.04
CA ASN A 104 28.81 16.04 19.21
C ASN A 104 29.62 16.54 18.00
N ASP A 105 28.99 16.94 16.89
CA ASP A 105 29.66 17.32 15.63
C ASP A 105 30.17 18.78 15.58
N GLY A 106 30.67 19.32 16.70
CA GLY A 106 31.67 20.39 16.64
C GLY A 106 31.26 21.80 17.05
N SER A 107 30.36 21.97 18.01
CA SER A 107 30.35 23.22 18.80
C SER A 107 31.21 23.02 20.05
N PRO A 108 32.38 23.70 20.19
CA PRO A 108 33.07 23.77 21.46
C PRO A 108 32.21 24.64 22.37
N LEU A 109 31.17 24.05 22.97
CA LEU A 109 30.48 24.67 24.07
C LEU A 109 31.53 24.85 25.17
N LYS A 110 31.97 26.11 25.29
CA LYS A 110 32.57 26.66 26.50
C LYS A 110 31.96 25.94 27.69
N ALA A 111 32.80 25.30 28.49
CA ALA A 111 32.47 24.93 29.85
C ALA A 111 32.00 26.22 30.55
N GLY A 112 30.69 26.43 30.54
CA GLY A 112 29.99 27.46 31.28
C GLY A 112 30.15 27.12 32.74
N GLN A 113 31.21 27.68 33.29
CA GLN A 113 31.47 27.79 34.71
C GLN A 113 30.23 28.34 35.42
N GLY A 114 29.65 27.52 36.30
CA GLY A 114 28.75 27.97 37.36
C GLY A 114 27.32 27.42 37.29
N CYS A 115 27.03 26.42 38.11
CA CYS A 115 26.06 26.59 39.20
C CYS A 115 26.26 25.47 40.22
N GLY A 116 26.93 25.78 41.33
CA GLY A 116 26.81 25.01 42.55
C GLY A 116 25.55 25.46 43.27
N CYS A 117 24.62 24.54 43.50
CA CYS A 117 23.42 24.51 44.37
C CYS A 117 22.64 23.27 43.86
N GLY A 118 22.28 22.23 44.60
CA GLY A 118 22.09 21.98 46.02
C GLY A 118 21.47 20.58 46.13
N SER A 119 21.71 19.91 47.25
CA SER A 119 21.17 18.58 47.55
C SER A 119 19.65 18.53 47.41
N GLY A 120 19.15 17.50 46.73
CA GLY A 120 17.73 17.18 46.66
C GLY A 120 17.56 15.71 46.30
N ASP A 121 17.17 14.90 47.27
CA ASP A 121 16.70 13.54 47.11
C ASP A 121 15.69 13.47 45.94
N GLY A 122 16.02 12.67 44.92
CA GLY A 122 15.18 12.51 43.75
C GLY A 122 15.23 11.06 43.31
N HIS A 123 14.13 10.35 43.57
CA HIS A 123 13.88 8.97 43.17
C HIS A 123 14.53 8.60 41.83
N SER A 124 15.51 7.71 41.89
CA SER A 124 15.91 6.87 40.76
C SER A 124 14.74 5.97 40.37
N ARG A 125 13.75 6.55 39.69
CA ARG A 125 12.95 5.79 38.73
C ARG A 125 13.96 5.37 37.67
N ALA A 126 14.43 4.13 37.80
CA ALA A 126 14.95 3.36 36.70
C ALA A 126 13.83 3.23 35.65
N ALA A 127 13.53 4.35 34.97
CA ALA A 127 12.87 4.31 33.69
C ALA A 127 13.78 3.47 32.83
N HIS A 128 13.24 2.41 32.24
CA HIS A 128 13.84 1.70 31.13
C HIS A 128 14.52 2.71 30.22
N GLN A 129 15.84 2.85 30.35
CA GLN A 129 16.64 3.60 29.41
C GLN A 129 16.66 2.71 28.18
N THR A 130 15.65 2.82 27.32
CA THR A 130 15.76 2.39 25.93
C THR A 130 17.00 3.08 25.41
N GLN A 131 18.07 2.30 25.30
CA GLN A 131 19.36 2.78 24.85
C GLN A 131 19.15 3.48 23.51
N GLU A 132 19.63 4.73 23.43
CA GLU A 132 19.59 5.49 22.20
C GLU A 132 20.29 4.69 21.09
N PRO A 133 19.69 4.54 19.89
CA PRO A 133 20.35 3.83 18.80
C PRO A 133 21.61 4.59 18.39
N THR A 134 22.68 3.85 18.13
CA THR A 134 23.88 4.42 17.52
C THR A 134 23.56 4.98 16.13
N GLU A 135 24.38 5.92 15.64
CA GLU A 135 24.21 6.47 14.29
C GLU A 135 24.22 5.35 13.22
N ALA A 136 25.07 4.34 13.39
CA ALA A 136 25.15 3.21 12.47
C ALA A 136 23.85 2.39 12.45
N GLU A 137 23.28 2.08 13.62
CA GLU A 137 22.01 1.36 13.75
C GLU A 137 20.85 2.18 13.17
N PHE A 138 20.79 3.49 13.48
CA PHE A 138 19.79 4.38 12.92
C PHE A 138 19.86 4.39 11.38
N ARG A 139 21.04 4.61 10.80
CA ARG A 139 21.23 4.63 9.35
C ARG A 139 20.90 3.29 8.72
N ALA A 140 21.22 2.17 9.38
CA ALA A 140 20.86 0.83 8.92
C ALA A 140 19.33 0.64 8.89
N ALA A 141 18.65 0.97 9.99
CA ALA A 141 17.19 0.84 10.10
C ALA A 141 16.45 1.75 9.11
N VAL A 142 16.92 2.98 8.89
CA VAL A 142 16.34 3.88 7.88
C VAL A 142 16.48 3.29 6.47
N ARG A 143 17.65 2.73 6.13
CA ARG A 143 17.86 2.07 4.84
C ARG A 143 16.94 0.86 4.68
N GLU A 144 16.90 -0.02 5.67
CA GLU A 144 16.06 -1.23 5.65
C GLU A 144 14.59 -0.88 5.42
N LEU A 145 14.05 0.07 6.19
CA LEU A 145 12.67 0.53 6.04
C LEU A 145 12.41 1.16 4.67
N THR A 146 13.36 1.95 4.15
CA THR A 146 13.21 2.57 2.83
C THR A 146 13.20 1.53 1.72
N CYS A 147 14.16 0.59 1.73
CA CYS A 147 14.22 -0.51 0.77
C CYS A 147 12.96 -1.37 0.84
N GLY A 148 12.50 -1.73 2.04
CA GLY A 148 11.27 -2.50 2.21
C GLY A 148 10.01 -1.79 1.68
N ILE A 149 9.92 -0.46 1.82
CA ILE A 149 8.82 0.33 1.23
C ILE A 149 8.89 0.30 -0.30
N GLU A 150 10.08 0.43 -0.89
CA GLU A 150 10.29 0.38 -2.33
C GLU A 150 9.95 -1.01 -2.90
N GLU A 151 10.42 -2.07 -2.26
CA GLU A 151 10.12 -3.47 -2.61
C GLU A 151 8.62 -3.75 -2.58
N ASN A 152 7.92 -3.34 -1.51
CA ASN A 152 6.47 -3.47 -1.45
C ASN A 152 5.77 -2.66 -2.53
N THR A 153 6.27 -1.46 -2.86
CA THR A 153 5.69 -0.62 -3.93
C THR A 153 5.81 -1.30 -5.29
N VAL A 154 6.96 -1.91 -5.60
CA VAL A 154 7.15 -2.69 -6.84
C VAL A 154 6.19 -3.88 -6.86
N ALA A 155 6.15 -4.67 -5.79
CA ALA A 155 5.26 -5.84 -5.71
C ALA A 155 3.77 -5.48 -5.80
N ILE A 156 3.36 -4.31 -5.29
CA ILE A 156 2.00 -3.80 -5.47
C ILE A 156 1.73 -3.49 -6.94
N ASN A 157 2.66 -2.84 -7.63
CA ASN A 157 2.50 -2.54 -9.07
C ASN A 157 2.41 -3.83 -9.89
N ASP A 158 3.23 -4.83 -9.59
CA ASP A 158 3.16 -6.14 -10.25
C ASP A 158 1.77 -6.77 -10.09
N VAL A 159 1.22 -6.75 -8.87
CA VAL A 159 -0.15 -7.25 -8.61
C VAL A 159 -1.21 -6.43 -9.36
N LEU A 160 -1.01 -5.12 -9.51
CA LEU A 160 -1.93 -4.27 -10.27
C LEU A 160 -1.85 -4.52 -11.79
N ASP A 161 -0.68 -4.90 -12.30
CA ASP A 161 -0.52 -5.32 -13.68
C ASP A 161 -1.19 -6.69 -13.90
N GLU A 162 -1.02 -7.64 -12.97
CA GLU A 162 -1.75 -8.92 -12.99
C GLU A 162 -3.29 -8.71 -13.01
N VAL A 163 -3.80 -7.72 -12.26
CA VAL A 163 -5.24 -7.35 -12.28
C VAL A 163 -5.67 -6.81 -13.65
N ARG A 164 -4.80 -6.10 -14.39
CA ARG A 164 -5.11 -5.62 -15.74
C ARG A 164 -5.18 -6.76 -16.73
N ASP A 165 -4.22 -7.68 -16.66
CA ASP A 165 -4.13 -8.82 -17.57
C ASP A 165 -5.33 -9.77 -17.47
N ILE A 166 -5.97 -9.87 -16.29
CA ILE A 166 -7.19 -10.66 -16.09
C ILE A 166 -8.34 -10.14 -16.98
N GLU A 167 -8.57 -8.83 -17.01
CA GLU A 167 -9.68 -8.26 -17.78
C GLU A 167 -9.42 -8.30 -19.29
N ASP A 168 -8.16 -8.17 -19.70
CA ASP A 168 -7.79 -8.18 -21.11
C ASP A 168 -7.88 -9.61 -21.70
N ASN A 169 -7.63 -10.66 -20.92
CA ASN A 169 -7.72 -12.05 -21.37
C ASN A 169 -9.16 -12.59 -21.42
N ASP A 170 -10.02 -12.24 -20.46
CA ASP A 170 -11.45 -12.63 -20.43
C ASP A 170 -12.25 -12.09 -21.64
N GLY A 171 -11.73 -11.08 -22.35
CA GLY A 171 -12.36 -10.48 -23.53
C GLY A 171 -12.04 -11.16 -24.87
N SER A 172 -11.19 -12.20 -24.90
CA SER A 172 -10.59 -12.70 -26.15
C SER A 172 -11.08 -14.06 -26.68
N GLU A 173 -11.94 -14.79 -25.94
CA GLU A 173 -12.31 -16.17 -26.28
C GLU A 173 -13.60 -16.35 -27.12
N ASP A 174 -14.32 -15.30 -27.50
CA ASP A 174 -15.64 -15.43 -28.17
C ASP A 174 -15.68 -14.96 -29.65
N MET A 175 -14.70 -15.38 -30.48
CA MET A 175 -14.61 -14.97 -31.89
C MET A 175 -14.20 -16.10 -32.87
N SER A 176 -14.61 -17.36 -32.65
CA SER A 176 -14.32 -18.42 -33.63
C SER A 176 -15.36 -19.52 -33.87
N GLU A 177 -16.65 -19.33 -33.56
CA GLU A 177 -17.67 -20.39 -33.80
C GLU A 177 -18.88 -19.96 -34.66
N ALA A 178 -18.69 -19.01 -35.59
CA ALA A 178 -19.72 -18.61 -36.55
C ALA A 178 -19.26 -18.76 -38.02
N ARG A 179 -18.65 -19.90 -38.37
CA ARG A 179 -18.30 -20.17 -39.77
C ARG A 179 -18.17 -21.65 -40.10
N ASN A 180 -19.24 -22.44 -39.92
CA ASN A 180 -19.49 -23.64 -40.72
C ASN A 180 -20.92 -24.15 -40.48
N GLY A 181 -21.82 -23.79 -41.38
CA GLY A 181 -23.21 -24.26 -41.35
C GLY A 181 -24.01 -23.71 -42.54
N ALA A 182 -23.49 -23.90 -43.76
CA ALA A 182 -24.27 -23.67 -44.96
C ALA A 182 -25.48 -24.62 -44.97
N PRO A 183 -26.72 -24.15 -45.17
CA PRO A 183 -27.85 -25.02 -45.40
C PRO A 183 -27.73 -25.66 -46.79
N CYS A 184 -27.59 -26.98 -46.84
CA CYS A 184 -27.81 -27.74 -48.07
C CYS A 184 -29.28 -27.65 -48.42
N ASP A 185 -29.56 -27.01 -49.56
CA ASP A 185 -30.85 -26.92 -50.24
C ASP A 185 -31.09 -28.22 -51.04
N PRO A 186 -32.15 -29.01 -50.78
CA PRO A 186 -32.60 -30.04 -51.70
C PRO A 186 -33.82 -29.54 -52.47
N SER A 187 -33.61 -28.58 -53.35
CA SER A 187 -34.47 -28.40 -54.51
C SER A 187 -34.10 -29.43 -55.56
N ASP A 188 -34.76 -30.59 -55.53
CA ASP A 188 -35.05 -31.30 -56.77
C ASP A 188 -36.39 -32.03 -56.67
N ALA A 189 -37.33 -31.47 -57.43
CA ALA A 189 -38.66 -31.96 -57.67
C ALA A 189 -38.63 -33.18 -58.60
N HIS A 190 -39.37 -34.24 -58.26
CA HIS A 190 -39.97 -35.08 -59.29
C HIS A 190 -41.42 -35.43 -58.93
N THR A 191 -42.31 -34.74 -59.63
CA THR A 191 -43.73 -34.99 -59.76
C THR A 191 -43.93 -35.98 -60.90
N ALA A 192 -44.69 -37.06 -60.71
CA ALA A 192 -45.84 -37.44 -61.56
C ALA A 192 -46.34 -38.87 -61.31
N ARG A 193 -47.62 -38.93 -60.93
CA ARG A 193 -48.55 -40.06 -61.05
C ARG A 193 -48.79 -40.41 -62.53
N THR A 194 -49.06 -41.68 -62.84
CA THR A 194 -50.37 -42.14 -63.37
C THR A 194 -50.46 -43.67 -63.45
N ALA A 195 -51.57 -44.19 -62.95
CA ALA A 195 -52.12 -45.51 -63.29
C ALA A 195 -52.73 -45.47 -64.71
N THR A 196 -52.84 -46.61 -65.41
CA THR A 196 -54.04 -47.10 -66.13
C THR A 196 -53.77 -48.51 -66.71
N GLN A 197 -54.87 -49.27 -66.80
CA GLN A 197 -55.10 -50.68 -67.11
C GLN A 197 -54.54 -51.24 -68.42
N GLY A 198 -54.38 -52.57 -68.41
CA GLY A 198 -54.36 -53.49 -69.55
C GLY A 198 -54.52 -54.92 -69.02
#